data_AF-A0AAX0BCK3-F1
#
_entry.id   AF-A0AAX0BCK3-F1
#
_cell.length_a   1.000
_cell.length_b   1.000
_cell.length_c   1.000
_cell.angle_alpha   90.00
_cell.angle_beta   90.00
_cell.angle_gamma   90.00
#
_symmetry.space_group_name_H-M   'P 1'
#
loop_
_entity.id
_entity.type
_entity.pdbx_description
1 polymer ?
#
loop_
_entity_poly.entity_id
_entity_poly.type
_entity_poly.pdbx_seq_one_letter_code
_entity_poly.pdbx_strand_id
1 'polypeptide(L)' 'MAMSLKPFMDFAITNAERLDAMNEGKTPASSAPGTKVHELIKHLRPYLKIG' A
#
# COMPACT_ATOMS: atom_id res chain seq x y z
N MET A 1 21.26 -10.45 -8.07
CA MET A 1 20.61 -9.30 -8.72
C MET A 1 19.35 -8.97 -7.94
N ALA A 2 19.38 -7.98 -7.04
CA ALA A 2 18.16 -7.54 -6.35
C ALA A 2 17.45 -6.50 -7.24
N MET A 3 16.22 -6.78 -7.67
CA MET A 3 15.42 -5.81 -8.41
C MET A 3 14.99 -4.68 -7.47
N SER A 4 15.28 -3.43 -7.86
CA SER A 4 14.79 -2.27 -7.14
C SER A 4 13.28 -2.17 -7.33
N LEU A 5 12.52 -2.31 -6.24
CA LEU A 5 11.05 -2.17 -6.25
C LEU A 5 10.60 -0.70 -6.27
N LYS A 6 11.55 0.23 -6.15
CA LYS A 6 11.31 1.68 -6.05
C LYS A 6 10.47 2.26 -7.20
N PRO A 7 10.68 1.90 -8.48
CA PRO A 7 9.86 2.41 -9.58
C PRO A 7 8.40 1.96 -9.53
N PHE A 8 8.10 0.88 -8.80
CA PHE A 8 6.77 0.29 -8.73
C PHE A 8 5.97 0.76 -7.51
N MET A 9 6.54 1.63 -6.66
CA MET A 9 5.93 2.03 -5.40
C MET A 9 4.55 2.68 -5.61
N ASP A 10 4.41 3.51 -6.63
CA ASP A 10 3.15 4.20 -6.91
C ASP A 10 2.05 3.24 -7.39
N PHE A 11 2.42 2.25 -8.19
CA PHE A 11 1.51 1.17 -8.58
C PHE A 11 1.09 0.30 -7.38
N ALA A 12 2.04 -0.01 -6.50
CA ALA A 12 1.77 -0.78 -5.29
C ALA A 12 0.80 -0.04 -4.35
N ILE A 13 1.00 1.27 -4.15
CA ILE A 13 0.09 2.12 -3.36
C ILE A 13 -1.30 2.13 -3.99
N THR A 14 -1.40 2.39 -5.30
CA THR A 14 -2.69 2.44 -6.01
C THR A 14 -3.45 1.12 -5.92
N ASN A 15 -2.76 -0.01 -6.03
CA ASN A 15 -3.39 -1.33 -5.92
C ASN A 15 -3.86 -1.62 -4.50
N ALA A 16 -3.08 -1.21 -3.49
CA ALA A 16 -3.49 -1.33 -2.10
C ALA A 16 -4.72 -0.47 -1.78
N GLU A 17 -4.82 0.76 -2.32
CA GLU A 17 -6.00 1.62 -2.19
C GLU A 17 -7.26 0.98 -2.76
N ARG A 18 -7.17 0.39 -3.96
CA ARG A 18 -8.30 -0.33 -4.58
C ARG A 18 -8.73 -1.53 -3.74
N LEU A 19 -7.78 -2.33 -3.27
CA LEU A 19 -8.08 -3.50 -2.45
C LEU A 19 -8.65 -3.12 -1.08
N ASP A 20 -8.21 -2.00 -0.53
CA ASP A 20 -8.74 -1.45 0.72
C ASP A 20 -10.18 -0.95 0.57
N ALA A 21 -10.49 -0.25 -0.53
CA ALA A 21 -11.87 0.12 -0.87
C ALA A 21 -12.77 -1.11 -1.02
N MET A 22 -12.27 -2.19 -1.64
CA MET A 22 -13.00 -3.45 -1.73
C MET A 22 -13.21 -4.16 -0.38
N ASN A 23 -12.50 -3.75 0.68
CA ASN A 23 -12.68 -4.29 2.02
C ASN A 23 -13.69 -3.50 2.86
N GLU A 24 -14.20 -2.37 2.37
CA GLU A 24 -15.21 -1.59 3.08
C GLU A 24 -16.44 -2.45 3.43
N GLY A 25 -16.90 -2.34 4.68
CA GLY A 25 -18.02 -3.13 5.20
C GLY A 25 -17.73 -4.61 5.46
N LYS A 26 -16.54 -5.14 5.12
CA LYS A 26 -16.15 -6.51 5.46
C LYS A 26 -15.69 -6.58 6.92
N THR A 27 -15.99 -7.70 7.56
CA THR A 27 -15.40 -7.99 8.88
C THR A 27 -13.89 -8.19 8.76
N PRO A 28 -13.11 -8.01 9.84
CA PRO A 28 -11.68 -8.25 9.82
C PRO A 28 -11.29 -9.63 9.25
N ALA A 29 -12.05 -10.68 9.60
CA ALA A 29 -11.83 -12.04 9.11
C ALA A 29 -12.14 -12.23 7.62
N SER A 30 -13.00 -11.39 7.05
CA SER A 30 -13.36 -11.40 5.63
C SER A 30 -12.60 -10.36 4.80
N SER A 31 -11.77 -9.54 5.44
CA SER A 31 -10.91 -8.53 4.80
C SER A 31 -9.51 -9.10 4.52
N ALA A 32 -8.73 -8.42 3.68
CA ALA A 32 -7.29 -8.65 3.60
C ALA A 32 -6.58 -7.69 4.58
N PRO A 33 -6.18 -8.13 5.79
CA PRO A 33 -5.73 -7.24 6.87
C PRO A 33 -4.44 -6.43 6.56
N GLY A 34 -3.71 -6.78 5.49
CA GLY A 34 -2.53 -6.05 5.03
C GLY A 34 -2.80 -4.84 4.14
N THR A 35 -4.05 -4.54 3.75
CA THR A 35 -4.35 -3.49 2.77
C THR A 35 -4.04 -2.09 3.25
N LYS A 36 -4.01 -1.85 4.57
CA LYS A 36 -3.85 -0.52 5.17
C LYS A 36 -2.41 0.00 5.23
N VAL A 37 -1.39 -0.83 4.98
CA VAL A 37 0.03 -0.42 5.03
C VAL A 37 0.36 0.76 4.09
N HIS A 38 -0.40 0.89 3.00
CA HIS A 38 -0.25 2.00 2.07
C HIS A 38 -0.49 3.39 2.71
N GLU A 39 -1.32 3.48 3.76
CA GLU A 39 -1.54 4.72 4.52
C GLU A 39 -0.26 5.19 5.21
N LEU A 40 0.45 4.25 5.87
CA LEU A 40 1.73 4.51 6.51
C LEU A 40 2.79 4.92 5.47
N ILE A 41 2.86 4.20 4.34
CA ILE A 41 3.82 4.53 3.27
C ILE A 41 3.56 5.94 2.72
N LYS A 42 2.29 6.32 2.49
CA LYS A 42 1.93 7.67 2.05
C LYS A 42 2.35 8.73 3.07
N HIS A 43 2.09 8.49 4.36
CA HIS A 43 2.48 9.39 5.43
C HIS A 43 4.01 9.57 5.52
N LEU A 44 4.76 8.48 5.32
CA LEU A 44 6.21 8.49 5.38
C LEU A 44 6.88 8.98 4.08
N ARG A 45 6.15 9.06 2.97
CA ARG A 45 6.70 9.40 1.62
C ARG A 45 7.60 10.65 1.60
N PRO A 46 7.29 11.75 2.33
CA PRO A 46 8.19 12.93 2.38
C PRO A 46 9.53 12.66 3.07
N TYR A 47 9.59 11.67 3.96
CA TYR A 47 10.77 11.33 4.76
C TYR A 47 11.56 10.16 4.18
N LEU A 48 10.90 9.30 3.42
CA LEU A 48 11.55 8.29 2.61
C LEU A 48 12.27 9.05 1.50
N LYS A 49 13.60 9.10 1.52
CA LYS A 49 14.42 9.66 0.44
C LYS A 49 14.24 8.81 -0.82
N ILE A 50 13.08 8.92 -1.45
CA ILE A 50 12.74 8.27 -2.70
C ILE A 50 13.28 9.19 -3.79
N GLY A 51 14.62 9.26 -3.90
CA GLY A 51 15.33 10.07 -4.90
C GLY A 51 15.07 9.64 -6.33
#